data_AF-A0A957Q6T3-F1
#
_entry.id   AF-A0A957Q6T3-F1
#
_cell.length_a   1.000
_cell.length_b   1.000
_cell.length_c   1.000
_cell.angle_alpha   90.00
_cell.angle_beta   90.00
_cell.angle_gamma   90.00
#
_symmetry.space_group_name_H-M   'P 1'
#
loop_
_entity.id
_entity.type
_entity.pdbx_description
1 polymer ?
#
loop_
_entity_poly.entity_id
_entity_poly.type
_entity_poly.pdbx_seq_one_letter_code
_entity_poly.pdbx_strand_id
1 'polypeptide(L)'
;TVAQLSDETVRTYLATNRGNFDEALGFLLSPKEGMAAFNDVTKVATGAIPWQLFFYKYGTGQSLLVSGAMLLAALVLIRLVFGAVGWLLSPITGLFRR
;
A
#
# COMPACT_ATOMS: atom_id res chain seq x y z
N THR A 1 20.38 2.36 -11.15
CA THR A 1 19.63 2.59 -12.40
C THR A 1 19.85 1.51 -13.46
N VAL A 2 21.05 0.95 -13.69
CA VAL A 2 21.21 -0.20 -14.62
C VAL A 2 21.20 -1.57 -13.90
N ALA A 3 21.84 -1.67 -12.73
CA ALA A 3 21.87 -2.91 -11.91
C ALA A 3 20.47 -3.37 -11.44
N GLN A 4 19.49 -2.48 -11.45
CA GLN A 4 18.11 -2.75 -11.05
C GLN A 4 17.28 -3.43 -12.14
N LEU A 5 17.68 -3.25 -13.41
CA LEU A 5 17.00 -3.84 -14.56
C LEU A 5 17.48 -5.26 -14.89
N SER A 6 18.66 -5.63 -14.38
CA SER A 6 19.21 -6.98 -14.49
C SER A 6 18.66 -7.96 -13.45
N ASP A 7 17.94 -7.47 -12.44
CA ASP A 7 17.39 -8.30 -11.37
C ASP A 7 16.25 -9.20 -11.90
N GLU A 8 16.31 -10.49 -11.60
CA GLU A 8 15.35 -11.49 -12.05
C GLU A 8 13.92 -11.17 -11.63
N THR A 9 13.75 -10.56 -10.45
CA THR A 9 12.43 -10.14 -9.94
C THR A 9 11.81 -9.06 -10.81
N VAL A 10 12.63 -8.07 -11.20
CA VAL A 10 12.21 -6.97 -12.06
C VAL A 10 11.95 -7.50 -13.47
N ARG A 11 12.82 -8.35 -14.01
CA ARG A 11 12.64 -8.95 -15.35
C ARG A 11 11.40 -9.82 -15.45
N THR A 12 11.12 -10.62 -14.43
CA THR A 12 9.93 -11.50 -14.41
C THR A 12 8.64 -10.68 -14.37
N TYR A 13 8.61 -9.62 -13.55
CA TYR A 13 7.46 -8.73 -13.51
C TYR A 13 7.25 -8.01 -14.86
N LEU A 14 8.33 -7.46 -15.44
CA LEU A 14 8.26 -6.76 -16.74
C LEU A 14 7.87 -7.72 -17.89
N ALA A 15 8.30 -8.98 -17.83
CA ALA A 15 7.94 -9.99 -18.82
C ALA A 15 6.47 -10.42 -18.73
N THR A 16 5.91 -10.46 -17.51
CA THR A 16 4.54 -10.90 -17.24
C THR A 16 3.54 -9.76 -17.45
N ASN A 17 3.91 -8.53 -17.09
CA ASN A 17 3.04 -7.36 -17.16
C ASN A 17 3.41 -6.44 -18.33
N ARG A 18 3.28 -6.95 -19.56
CA ARG A 18 3.60 -6.22 -20.80
C ARG A 18 2.90 -4.86 -20.95
N GLY A 19 1.79 -4.63 -20.25
CA GLY A 19 1.06 -3.36 -20.26
C GLY A 19 1.54 -2.31 -19.25
N ASN A 20 2.27 -2.70 -18.20
CA ASN A 20 2.65 -1.81 -17.08
C ASN A 20 4.17 -1.56 -17.01
N PHE A 21 4.87 -1.78 -18.12
CA PHE A 21 6.32 -1.63 -18.20
C PHE A 21 6.78 -0.20 -17.89
N ASP A 22 6.11 0.79 -18.47
CA ASP A 22 6.44 2.21 -18.28
C ASP A 22 6.14 2.67 -16.84
N GLU A 23 5.08 2.16 -16.22
CA GLU A 23 4.76 2.45 -14.82
C GLU A 23 5.79 1.87 -13.86
N ALA A 24 6.22 0.64 -14.09
CA ALA A 24 7.23 -0.04 -13.28
C ALA A 24 8.60 0.65 -13.39
N LEU A 25 9.00 1.03 -14.61
CA LEU A 25 10.21 1.81 -14.85
C LEU A 25 10.11 3.19 -14.21
N GLY A 26 9.01 3.92 -14.44
CA GLY A 26 8.77 5.23 -13.84
C GLY A 26 8.83 5.19 -12.32
N PHE A 27 8.31 4.12 -11.71
CA PHE A 27 8.42 3.89 -10.27
C PHE A 27 9.84 3.68 -9.80
N LEU A 28 10.60 2.80 -10.44
CA LEU A 28 11.99 2.49 -10.06
C LEU A 28 12.93 3.69 -10.27
N LEU A 29 12.67 4.50 -11.31
CA LEU A 29 13.46 5.68 -11.64
C LEU A 29 13.05 6.92 -10.83
N SER A 30 11.86 6.94 -10.25
CA SER A 30 11.39 8.10 -9.49
C SER A 30 12.19 8.33 -8.20
N PRO A 31 12.45 9.60 -7.84
CA PRO A 31 13.22 9.95 -6.65
C PRO A 31 12.60 9.40 -5.36
N LYS A 32 13.46 9.02 -4.40
CA LYS A 32 13.03 8.64 -3.04
C LYS A 32 12.84 9.88 -2.16
N GLU A 33 11.92 10.76 -2.54
CA GLU A 33 11.56 11.90 -1.69
C GLU A 33 10.54 11.48 -0.62
N GLY A 34 10.51 12.18 0.52
CA GLY A 34 9.68 11.81 1.67
C GLY A 34 8.18 11.71 1.36
N MET A 35 7.67 12.61 0.50
CA MET A 35 6.28 12.56 0.02
C MET A 35 6.06 11.51 -1.08
N ALA A 36 7.12 11.08 -1.77
CA ALA A 36 7.01 10.08 -2.83
C ALA A 36 6.66 8.70 -2.29
N ALA A 37 7.06 8.37 -1.05
CA ALA A 37 6.73 7.10 -0.41
C ALA A 37 5.21 6.91 -0.24
N PHE A 38 4.46 7.98 0.06
CA PHE A 38 3.00 7.90 0.17
C PHE A 38 2.36 7.61 -1.19
N ASN A 39 2.74 8.36 -2.24
CA ASN A 39 2.27 8.09 -3.60
C ASN A 39 2.63 6.68 -4.06
N ASP A 40 3.82 6.22 -3.74
CA ASP A 40 4.29 4.87 -4.08
C ASP A 40 3.49 3.78 -3.35
N VAL A 41 3.13 4.00 -2.09
CA VAL A 41 2.22 3.11 -1.34
C VAL A 41 0.84 3.07 -2.00
N THR A 42 0.31 4.21 -2.44
CA THR A 42 -1.01 4.22 -3.11
C THR A 42 -1.00 3.45 -4.42
N LYS A 43 0.10 3.51 -5.19
CA LYS A 43 0.27 2.70 -6.41
C LYS A 43 0.32 1.21 -6.11
N VAL A 44 0.88 0.83 -4.98
CA VAL A 44 0.88 -0.58 -4.56
C VAL A 44 -0.50 -1.01 -4.04
N ALA A 45 -1.16 -0.17 -3.25
CA ALA A 45 -2.49 -0.45 -2.71
C ALA A 45 -3.56 -0.55 -3.81
N THR A 46 -3.42 0.24 -4.89
CA THR A 46 -4.30 0.19 -6.08
C THR A 46 -3.95 -0.94 -7.04
N GLY A 47 -2.87 -1.69 -6.79
CA GLY A 47 -2.43 -2.79 -7.64
C GLY A 47 -1.71 -2.37 -8.92
N ALA A 48 -1.47 -1.08 -9.13
CA ALA A 48 -0.69 -0.57 -10.26
C ALA A 48 0.75 -1.13 -10.21
N ILE A 49 1.29 -1.30 -9.01
CA ILE A 49 2.66 -1.79 -8.78
C ILE A 49 2.66 -2.93 -7.76
N PRO A 50 3.42 -4.01 -7.98
CA PRO A 50 3.56 -5.10 -7.03
C PRO A 50 4.34 -4.69 -5.78
N TRP A 51 3.98 -5.29 -4.65
CA TRP A 51 4.63 -5.07 -3.36
C TRP A 51 6.14 -5.45 -3.39
N GLN A 52 6.53 -6.39 -4.25
CA GLN A 52 7.92 -6.80 -4.46
C GLN A 52 8.81 -5.65 -5.00
N LEU A 53 8.30 -4.84 -5.94
CA LEU A 53 9.05 -3.69 -6.46
C LEU A 53 9.20 -2.59 -5.41
N PHE A 54 8.20 -2.44 -4.53
CA PHE A 54 8.28 -1.51 -3.41
C PHE A 54 9.38 -1.89 -2.44
N PHE A 55 9.44 -3.17 -2.03
CA PHE A 55 10.55 -3.69 -1.22
C PHE A 55 11.90 -3.47 -1.87
N TYR A 56 12.00 -3.66 -3.19
CA TYR A 56 13.23 -3.44 -3.92
C TYR A 56 13.69 -1.97 -3.92
N LYS A 57 12.75 -1.03 -4.05
CA LYS A 57 13.05 0.41 -4.04
C LYS A 57 13.39 0.91 -2.64
N TYR A 58 12.62 0.56 -1.62
CA TYR A 58 12.74 1.14 -0.26
C TYR A 58 13.56 0.28 0.71
N GLY A 59 13.88 -0.96 0.34
CA GLY A 59 14.53 -1.93 1.23
C GLY A 59 13.57 -2.48 2.29
N THR A 60 14.03 -3.49 3.03
CA THR A 60 13.22 -4.19 4.02
C THR A 60 12.82 -3.31 5.19
N GLY A 61 13.75 -2.50 5.72
CA GLY A 61 13.50 -1.67 6.90
C GLY A 61 12.36 -0.65 6.70
N GLN A 62 12.45 0.18 5.66
CA GLN A 62 11.42 1.17 5.38
C GLN A 62 10.10 0.52 4.95
N SER A 63 10.16 -0.59 4.22
CA SER A 63 8.95 -1.31 3.80
C SER A 63 8.19 -1.92 4.99
N LEU A 64 8.90 -2.47 5.98
CA LEU A 64 8.29 -2.97 7.21
C LEU A 64 7.63 -1.86 8.03
N LEU A 65 8.29 -0.70 8.14
CA LEU A 65 7.70 0.47 8.82
C LEU A 65 6.41 0.92 8.12
N VAL A 66 6.41 0.98 6.80
CA VAL A 66 5.25 1.35 6.00
C VAL A 66 4.12 0.32 6.15
N SER A 67 4.42 -0.98 6.05
CA SER A 67 3.44 -2.05 6.28
C SER A 67 2.84 -1.96 7.69
N GLY A 68 3.67 -1.74 8.71
CA GLY A 68 3.23 -1.57 10.09
C GLY A 68 2.31 -0.37 10.25
N ALA A 69 2.68 0.77 9.67
CA ALA A 69 1.86 1.98 9.68
C ALA A 69 0.51 1.78 8.97
N MET A 70 0.49 1.11 7.81
CA MET A 70 -0.74 0.77 7.09
C MET A 70 -1.64 -0.14 7.91
N LEU A 71 -1.08 -1.15 8.57
CA LEU A 71 -1.83 -2.07 9.42
C LEU A 71 -2.44 -1.34 10.62
N LEU A 72 -1.67 -0.48 11.28
CA LEU A 72 -2.18 0.37 12.37
C LEU A 72 -3.30 1.30 11.90
N ALA A 73 -3.13 1.95 10.74
CA ALA A 73 -4.16 2.80 10.15
C ALA A 73 -5.44 2.01 9.85
N ALA A 74 -5.33 0.81 9.28
CA ALA A 74 -6.46 -0.06 9.02
C ALA A 74 -7.19 -0.46 10.32
N LEU A 75 -6.45 -0.83 11.38
CA LEU A 75 -7.04 -1.14 12.68
C LEU A 75 -7.78 0.05 13.30
N VAL A 76 -7.21 1.26 13.19
CA VAL A 76 -7.85 2.49 13.66
C VAL A 76 -9.15 2.74 12.89
N LEU A 77 -9.14 2.61 11.56
CA LEU A 77 -10.35 2.75 10.73
C LEU A 77 -11.41 1.72 11.11
N ILE A 78 -11.03 0.45 11.29
CA ILE A 78 -11.95 -0.60 11.75
C ILE A 78 -12.55 -0.22 13.11
N ARG A 79 -11.71 0.24 14.05
CA ARG A 79 -12.17 0.66 15.38
C ARG A 79 -13.17 1.81 15.30
N LEU A 80 -12.91 2.79 14.44
CA LEU A 80 -13.81 3.92 14.19
C LEU A 80 -15.14 3.46 13.58
N VAL A 81 -15.12 2.55 12.61
CA VAL A 81 -16.33 1.97 12.01
C VAL A 81 -17.16 1.25 13.07
N PHE A 82 -16.55 0.39 13.89
CA PHE A 82 -17.26 -0.27 14.98
C PHE A 82 -17.82 0.73 16.00
N GLY A 83 -17.07 1.79 16.31
CA GLY A 83 -17.55 2.88 17.17
C GLY A 83 -18.77 3.61 16.57
N ALA A 84 -18.70 3.95 15.30
CA ALA A 84 -19.77 4.62 14.57
C ALA A 84 -21.01 3.74 14.44
N VAL A 85 -20.85 2.45 14.12
CA VAL A 85 -21.94 1.47 14.08
C VAL A 85 -22.57 1.31 15.46
N GLY A 86 -21.77 1.18 16.52
CA GLY A 86 -22.26 1.11 17.89
C GLY A 86 -23.03 2.36 18.31
N TRP A 87 -22.52 3.56 17.97
CA TRP A 87 -23.21 4.83 18.21
C TRP A 87 -24.54 4.90 17.44
N LEU A 88 -24.57 4.49 16.17
CA LEU A 88 -25.77 4.48 15.33
C LEU A 88 -26.85 3.51 15.83
N LEU A 89 -26.43 2.34 16.36
CA LEU A 89 -27.34 1.32 16.89
C LEU A 89 -27.79 1.61 18.33
N SER A 90 -27.10 2.49 19.06
CA SER A 90 -27.45 2.89 20.43
C SER A 90 -28.91 3.38 20.59
N PRO A 91 -29.43 4.31 19.76
CA PRO A 91 -30.83 4.75 19.88
C PRO A 91 -31.85 3.64 19.56
N ILE A 92 -31.54 2.74 18.62
CA ILE A 92 -32.44 1.65 18.20
C ILE A 92 -32.52 0.59 19.32
N THR A 93 -31.37 0.18 19.86
CA THR A 93 -31.32 -0.78 20.97
C THR A 93 -31.95 -0.24 22.25
N GLY A 94 -31.95 1.08 22.48
CA GLY A 94 -32.67 1.73 23.58
C GLY A 94 -34.20 1.69 23.43
N LEU A 95 -34.72 1.68 22.20
CA LEU A 95 -36.15 1.57 21.89
C LEU A 95 -36.69 0.14 22.02
N PHE A 96 -35.89 -0.87 21.69
CA PHE A 96 -36.25 -2.29 21.80
C PHE A 96 -36.02 -2.90 23.19
N ARG A 97 -35.49 -2.13 24.15
CA ARG A 97 -35.29 -2.55 25.55
C ARG A 97 -36.40 -2.12 26.51
N ARG A 98 -37.51 -1.57 25.99
CA ARG A 98 -38.75 -1.36 26.74
C ARG A 98 -39.73 -2.48 26.46
#